data_AF-A0A920UKS0-F1
#
_entry.id   AF-A0A920UKS0-F1
#
_cell.length_a   1.000
_cell.length_b   1.000
_cell.length_c   1.000
_cell.angle_alpha   90.00
_cell.angle_beta   90.00
_cell.angle_gamma   90.00
#
_symmetry.space_group_name_H-M   'P 1'
#
loop_
_entity.id
_entity.type
_entity.pdbx_description
1 polymer ?
#
loop_
_entity_poly.entity_id
_entity_poly.type
_entity_poly.pdbx_seq_one_letter_code
_entity_poly.pdbx_strand_id
1 'polypeptide(L)' 'MNPKNLKNAFQMRNQMKQIQKKLKQTTVTQNNKSDTISVTVDGTFKIKKIKI' A
#
# COMPACT_ATOMS: atom_id res chain seq x y z
N MET A 1 -13.10 25.66 -16.67
CA MET A 1 -11.96 24.72 -16.49
C MET A 1 -11.33 24.43 -17.84
N ASN A 2 -9.99 24.49 -17.96
CA ASN A 2 -9.30 24.15 -19.21
C ASN A 2 -9.34 22.62 -19.45
N PRO A 3 -9.86 22.11 -20.58
CA PRO A 3 -9.99 20.67 -20.85
C PRO A 3 -8.68 19.87 -20.75
N LYS A 4 -7.54 20.49 -21.10
CA LYS A 4 -6.21 19.86 -20.96
C LYS A 4 -5.88 19.56 -19.50
N ASN A 5 -6.21 20.47 -18.58
CA ASN A 5 -5.96 20.29 -17.15
C ASN A 5 -6.85 19.18 -16.57
N LEU A 6 -8.07 19.05 -17.07
CA LEU A 6 -9.00 18.01 -16.65
C LEU A 6 -8.52 16.61 -17.05
N LYS A 7 -8.01 16.45 -18.28
CA LYS A 7 -7.42 15.18 -18.76
C LYS A 7 -6.23 14.75 -17.91
N ASN A 8 -5.33 15.69 -17.60
CA ASN A 8 -4.16 15.41 -16.76
C ASN A 8 -4.56 15.01 -15.33
N ALA A 9 -5.57 15.66 -14.76
CA ALA A 9 -6.10 15.30 -13.44
C ALA A 9 -6.68 13.88 -13.41
N PHE A 10 -7.42 13.47 -14.45
CA PHE A 10 -7.93 12.10 -14.54
C PHE A 10 -6.81 11.06 -14.68
N GLN A 11 -5.77 11.37 -15.46
CA GLN A 11 -4.60 10.48 -15.60
C GLN A 11 -3.89 10.29 -14.26
N MET A 12 -3.60 11.38 -13.53
CA MET A 12 -2.99 11.31 -12.20
C MET A 12 -3.86 10.51 -11.22
N ARG A 13 -5.19 10.73 -11.23
CA ARG A 13 -6.12 9.95 -10.38
C ARG A 13 -6.04 8.46 -10.67
N ASN A 14 -5.95 8.07 -11.94
CA ASN A 14 -5.84 6.67 -12.33
C ASN A 14 -4.50 6.06 -11.93
N GLN A 15 -3.40 6.79 -12.11
CA GLN A 15 -2.08 6.37 -11.64
C GLN A 15 -2.07 6.16 -10.12
N MET A 16 -2.64 7.10 -9.36
CA MET A 16 -2.73 6.99 -7.91
C MET A 16 -3.55 5.77 -7.46
N LYS A 17 -4.67 5.46 -8.14
CA LYS A 17 -5.45 4.24 -7.87
C LYS A 17 -4.61 2.97 -8.06
N GLN A 18 -3.76 2.92 -9.10
CA GLN A 18 -2.89 1.77 -9.33
C GLN A 18 -1.80 1.66 -8.26
N ILE A 19 -1.19 2.78 -7.86
CA ILE A 19 -0.21 2.82 -6.77
C ILE A 19 -0.83 2.32 -5.46
N GLN A 20 -2.02 2.80 -5.11
CA GLN A 20 -2.74 2.33 -3.92
C GLN A 20 -3.07 0.84 -3.98
N LYS A 21 -3.45 0.32 -5.15
CA LYS A 21 -3.69 -1.12 -5.32
C LYS A 21 -2.41 -1.92 -5.08
N LYS A 22 -1.27 -1.46 -5.62
CA LYS A 22 0.04 -2.09 -5.45
C LYS A 22 0.47 -2.10 -3.98
N LEU A 23 0.34 -0.96 -3.28
CA LEU A 23 0.69 -0.83 -1.86
C LEU A 23 -0.09 -1.81 -0.98
N LYS A 24 -1.38 -2.05 -1.26
CA LYS A 24 -2.21 -3.01 -0.52
C LYS A 24 -1.83 -4.48 -0.76
N GLN A 25 -1.15 -4.77 -1.86
CA GLN A 25 -0.69 -6.12 -2.23
C GLN A 25 0.73 -6.39 -1.71
N THR A 26 1.57 -5.37 -1.63
CA THR A 26 2.92 -5.49 -1.07
C THR A 26 2.83 -5.67 0.43
N THR A 27 3.50 -6.69 0.96
CA THR A 27 3.58 -6.96 2.39
C THR A 27 5.03 -7.04 2.86
N VAL A 28 5.25 -6.67 4.11
CA VAL A 28 6.51 -6.81 4.83
C VAL A 28 6.23 -7.61 6.09
N THR A 29 7.12 -8.53 6.41
CA THR A 29 7.06 -9.29 7.67
C THR A 29 8.23 -8.89 8.54
N GLN A 30 7.95 -8.59 9.79
CA GLN A 30 8.96 -8.24 10.78
C GLN A 30 8.81 -9.10 12.02
N ASN A 31 9.94 -9.60 12.49
CA ASN A 31 10.01 -10.42 13.68
C ASN A 31 10.51 -9.58 14.85
N ASN A 32 10.08 -9.93 16.06
CA ASN A 32 10.72 -9.42 17.26
C ASN A 32 12.12 -10.05 17.43
N LYS A 33 12.94 -9.48 18.31
CA LYS A 33 14.33 -9.89 18.49
C LYS A 33 14.52 -11.38 18.84
N SER A 34 13.52 -11.99 19.47
CA SER A 34 13.54 -13.40 19.87
C SER A 34 12.87 -14.35 18.87
N ASP A 35 12.40 -13.85 17.72
CA ASP A 35 11.63 -14.61 16.71
C ASP A 35 10.36 -15.32 17.24
N THR A 36 9.88 -14.93 18.42
CA THR A 36 8.67 -15.46 19.05
C THR A 36 7.40 -14.78 18.56
N ILE A 37 7.52 -13.61 17.92
CA ILE A 37 6.39 -12.88 17.36
C ILE A 37 6.77 -12.41 15.96
N SER A 38 5.93 -12.74 14.98
CA SER A 38 6.08 -12.30 13.59
C SER A 38 4.82 -11.55 13.16
N VAL A 39 5.00 -10.30 12.72
CA VAL A 39 3.92 -9.43 12.27
C VAL A 39 4.09 -9.15 10.79
N THR A 40 3.05 -9.41 10.00
CA THR A 40 2.99 -9.05 8.59
C THR A 40 2.07 -7.85 8.41
N VAL A 41 2.58 -6.79 7.78
CA VAL A 41 1.84 -5.57 7.43
C VAL A 41 1.84 -5.36 5.92
N ASP A 42 0.84 -4.67 5.38
CA ASP A 42 0.86 -4.20 3.98
C ASP A 42 1.52 -2.82 3.83
N GLY A 43 1.76 -2.39 2.59
CA GLY A 43 2.30 -1.07 2.25
C GLY A 43 1.37 0.11 2.59
N THR A 44 0.21 -0.15 3.19
CA THR A 44 -0.67 0.85 3.81
C THR A 44 -0.66 0.78 5.34
N PHE A 45 0.33 0.07 5.91
CA PHE A 45 0.53 -0.15 7.34
C PHE A 45 -0.62 -0.89 8.03
N LYS A 46 -1.47 -1.61 7.28
CA LYS A 46 -2.49 -2.47 7.88
C LYS A 46 -1.90 -3.83 8.22
N ILE A 47 -2.15 -4.29 9.44
CA ILE A 47 -1.80 -5.63 9.89
C ILE A 47 -2.61 -6.65 9.09
N LYS A 48 -1.91 -7.61 8.48
CA LYS A 48 -2.52 -8.75 7.78
C LYS A 48 -2.47 -10.02 8.59
N LYS A 49 -1.40 -10.21 9.36
CA LYS A 49 -1.19 -11.44 10.12
C LYS A 49 -0.29 -11.17 11.32
N ILE A 50 -0.59 -11.85 12.42
CA ILE A 50 0.26 -11.96 13.60
C ILE A 50 0.45 -13.46 13.84
N LYS A 51 1.70 -13.90 14.03
CA LYS A 51 2.05 -15.24 14.51
C LYS A 51 2.78 -15.10 15.84
N ILE A 52 2.46 -16.02 16.76
CA ILE A 52 3.03 -16.16 18.10
C ILE A 52 3.59 -17.59 18.17
#